data_AF-C8XD13-F1
#
_entry.id   AF-C8XD13-F1
#
_cell.length_a   1.000
_cell.length_b   1.000
_cell.length_c   1.000
_cell.angle_alpha   90.00
_cell.angle_beta   90.00
_cell.angle_gamma   90.00
#
_symmetry.space_group_name_H-M   'P 1'
#
loop_
_entity.id
_entity.type
_entity.pdbx_description
1 polymer ?
#
loop_
_entity_poly.entity_id
_entity_poly.type
_entity_poly.pdbx_seq_one_letter_code
_entity_poly.pdbx_strand_id
1 'polypeptide(L)'
;MTQLDRTANVLGALAATVTDQATAAMLAAADLPATGSSSALATLSAIAEFLDAPTVDQVRRVMGLTPSGAVRLIDRLESEGLVVRGPGTDGRTRAITLTDRGAAAAAALARARRQVLTTMLDGLAPDELDTLGELLGRMMGNAVRAKTGGAWICRLCDLTACERADGRCPAATAALAHYGVRAADAGIAPAPGPDQP
;
A
#
# COMPACT_ATOMS: atom_id res chain seq x y z
N MET A 1 20.02 -29.47 3.35
CA MET A 1 18.78 -28.70 3.14
C MET A 1 17.94 -28.82 4.41
N THR A 2 17.83 -27.73 5.15
CA THR A 2 17.17 -27.66 6.46
C THR A 2 15.66 -27.40 6.31
N GLN A 3 14.90 -27.57 7.38
CA GLN A 3 13.50 -27.12 7.43
C GLN A 3 13.36 -25.62 7.17
N LEU A 4 14.34 -24.82 7.62
CA LEU A 4 14.40 -23.39 7.34
C LEU A 4 14.55 -23.12 5.84
N ASP A 5 15.47 -23.81 5.17
CA ASP A 5 15.70 -23.63 3.71
C ASP A 5 14.43 -23.93 2.91
N ARG A 6 13.74 -25.03 3.24
CA ARG A 6 12.47 -25.40 2.61
C ARG A 6 11.41 -24.32 2.84
N THR A 7 11.24 -23.88 4.09
CA THR A 7 10.22 -22.90 4.47
C THR A 7 10.48 -21.55 3.80
N ALA A 8 11.73 -21.08 3.79
CA ALA A 8 12.12 -19.84 3.12
C ALA A 8 11.90 -19.90 1.61
N ASN A 9 12.19 -21.04 0.98
CA ASN A 9 11.95 -21.23 -0.45
C ASN A 9 10.46 -21.19 -0.80
N VAL A 10 9.61 -21.89 -0.01
CA VAL A 10 8.15 -21.86 -0.20
C VAL A 10 7.59 -20.46 0.01
N LEU A 11 8.05 -19.76 1.06
CA LEU A 11 7.65 -18.38 1.33
C LEU A 11 7.99 -17.46 0.15
N GLY A 12 9.21 -17.55 -0.39
CA GLY A 12 9.65 -16.75 -1.53
C GLY A 12 8.81 -17.01 -2.78
N ALA A 13 8.56 -18.29 -3.09
CA ALA A 13 7.74 -18.69 -4.23
C ALA A 13 6.29 -18.22 -4.11
N LEU A 14 5.70 -18.35 -2.91
CA LEU A 14 4.35 -17.86 -2.63
C LEU A 14 4.28 -16.33 -2.72
N ALA A 15 5.24 -15.61 -2.14
CA ALA A 15 5.28 -14.16 -2.18
C ALA A 15 5.37 -13.61 -3.62
N ALA A 16 6.18 -14.24 -4.47
CA ALA A 16 6.24 -13.90 -5.89
C ALA A 16 4.89 -14.14 -6.59
N THR A 17 4.31 -15.34 -6.40
CA THR A 17 3.02 -15.72 -6.98
C THR A 17 1.89 -14.77 -6.57
N VAL A 18 1.81 -14.43 -5.28
CA VAL A 18 0.82 -13.49 -4.75
C VAL A 18 1.02 -12.10 -5.35
N THR A 19 2.26 -11.63 -5.44
CA THR A 19 2.57 -10.31 -6.01
C THR A 19 2.18 -10.23 -7.49
N ASP A 20 2.51 -11.26 -8.27
CA ASP A 20 2.22 -11.31 -9.70
C ASP A 20 0.71 -11.39 -9.95
N GLN A 21 0.00 -12.29 -9.27
CA GLN A 21 -1.45 -12.44 -9.44
C GLN A 21 -2.21 -11.21 -8.97
N ALA A 22 -1.84 -10.63 -7.81
CA ALA A 22 -2.48 -9.42 -7.32
C ALA A 22 -2.24 -8.24 -8.27
N THR A 23 -1.02 -8.10 -8.79
CA THR A 23 -0.68 -7.03 -9.75
C THR A 23 -1.48 -7.19 -11.04
N ALA A 24 -1.54 -8.40 -11.61
CA ALA A 24 -2.31 -8.66 -12.81
C ALA A 24 -3.81 -8.37 -12.63
N ALA A 25 -4.40 -8.84 -11.53
CA ALA A 25 -5.81 -8.61 -11.21
C ALA A 25 -6.11 -7.11 -11.01
N MET A 26 -5.24 -6.40 -10.31
CA MET A 26 -5.33 -4.96 -10.10
C MET A 26 -5.29 -4.17 -11.42
N LEU A 27 -4.34 -4.48 -12.31
CA LEU A 27 -4.23 -3.81 -13.61
C LEU A 27 -5.48 -4.02 -14.46
N ALA A 28 -5.99 -5.26 -14.49
CA ALA A 28 -7.22 -5.59 -15.20
C ALA A 28 -8.44 -4.85 -14.63
N ALA A 29 -8.54 -4.74 -13.30
CA ALA A 29 -9.67 -4.11 -12.64
C ALA A 29 -9.72 -2.59 -12.76
N ALA A 30 -8.56 -1.92 -12.83
CA ALA A 30 -8.49 -0.46 -12.95
C ALA A 30 -8.39 0.06 -14.38
N ASP A 31 -8.48 -0.82 -15.40
CA ASP A 31 -8.32 -0.45 -16.81
C ASP A 31 -7.00 0.31 -17.05
N LEU A 32 -5.92 -0.16 -16.42
CA LEU A 32 -4.59 0.45 -16.50
C LEU A 32 -3.66 -0.38 -17.40
N PRO A 33 -2.83 0.27 -18.24
CA PRO A 33 -1.85 -0.44 -19.06
C PRO A 33 -0.83 -1.18 -18.19
N ALA A 34 -0.36 -2.34 -18.64
CA ALA A 34 0.54 -3.19 -17.85
C ALA A 34 1.94 -2.59 -17.63
N THR A 35 2.42 -1.74 -18.53
CA THR A 35 3.80 -1.20 -18.51
C THR A 35 3.96 -0.03 -17.54
N GLY A 36 4.92 -0.15 -16.61
CA GLY A 36 5.28 0.93 -15.67
C GLY A 36 4.24 1.22 -14.58
N SER A 37 3.29 0.32 -14.34
CA SER A 37 2.09 0.64 -13.54
C SER A 37 2.15 0.23 -12.07
N SER A 38 3.19 -0.44 -11.59
CA SER A 38 3.29 -0.80 -10.15
C SER A 38 3.29 0.45 -9.24
N SER A 39 4.00 1.52 -9.62
CA SER A 39 4.00 2.78 -8.88
C SER A 39 2.70 3.57 -9.05
N ALA A 40 2.01 3.43 -10.19
CA ALA A 40 0.68 4.02 -10.40
C ALA A 40 -0.36 3.38 -9.48
N LEU A 41 -0.43 2.04 -9.44
CA LEU A 41 -1.28 1.29 -8.52
C LEU A 41 -1.06 1.70 -7.06
N ALA A 42 0.22 1.74 -6.64
CA ALA A 42 0.60 2.12 -5.30
C ALA A 42 0.27 3.59 -4.98
N THR A 43 0.38 4.50 -5.95
CA THR A 43 0.04 5.91 -5.76
C THR A 43 -1.46 6.10 -5.62
N LEU A 44 -2.28 5.48 -6.48
CA LEU A 44 -3.73 5.54 -6.39
C LEU A 44 -4.23 4.95 -5.07
N SER A 45 -3.71 3.77 -4.67
CA SER A 45 -4.02 3.15 -3.39
C SER A 45 -3.60 4.04 -2.22
N ALA A 46 -2.39 4.62 -2.25
CA ALA A 46 -1.92 5.47 -1.17
C ALA A 46 -2.76 6.74 -1.02
N ILE A 47 -3.13 7.42 -2.11
CA ILE A 47 -3.97 8.63 -2.06
C ILE A 47 -5.37 8.28 -1.54
N ALA A 48 -5.93 7.13 -1.92
CA ALA A 48 -7.23 6.69 -1.44
C ALA A 48 -7.24 6.36 0.06
N GLU A 49 -6.16 5.77 0.57
CA GLU A 49 -6.16 5.16 1.90
C GLU A 49 -5.55 6.03 3.00
N PHE A 50 -4.49 6.80 2.69
CA PHE A 50 -3.66 7.37 3.76
C PHE A 50 -2.83 8.60 3.40
N LEU A 51 -2.71 8.95 2.13
CA LEU A 51 -2.13 10.21 1.67
C LEU A 51 -3.28 11.16 1.30
N ASP A 52 -3.69 11.98 2.26
CA ASP A 52 -4.67 13.03 2.01
C ASP A 52 -4.05 14.17 1.21
N ALA A 53 -4.55 14.37 0.00
CA ALA A 53 -4.16 15.45 -0.92
C ALA A 53 -2.64 15.71 -1.03
N PRO A 54 -1.78 14.68 -1.26
CA PRO A 54 -0.34 14.81 -1.10
C PRO A 54 0.30 15.69 -2.17
N THR A 55 1.49 16.18 -1.85
CA THR A 55 2.39 16.83 -2.80
C THR A 55 3.12 15.80 -3.66
N VAL A 56 3.67 16.23 -4.81
CA VAL A 56 4.55 15.38 -5.64
C VAL A 56 5.75 14.86 -4.83
N ASP A 57 6.31 15.68 -3.93
CA ASP A 57 7.46 15.27 -3.11
C ASP A 57 7.07 14.23 -2.06
N GLN A 58 5.87 14.31 -1.47
CA GLN A 58 5.36 13.25 -0.59
C GLN A 58 5.19 11.94 -1.36
N VAL A 59 4.56 11.97 -2.54
CA VAL A 59 4.44 10.77 -3.40
C VAL A 59 5.83 10.21 -3.71
N ARG A 60 6.79 11.06 -4.08
CA ARG A 60 8.18 10.66 -4.35
C ARG A 60 8.80 9.89 -3.18
N ARG A 61 8.70 10.43 -1.95
CA ARG A 61 9.29 9.83 -0.76
C ARG A 61 8.63 8.49 -0.42
N VAL A 62 7.30 8.42 -0.45
CA VAL A 62 6.56 7.20 -0.10
C VAL A 62 6.77 6.10 -1.14
N MET A 63 6.81 6.47 -2.43
CA MET A 63 7.02 5.51 -3.53
C MET A 63 8.49 5.16 -3.78
N GLY A 64 9.45 5.85 -3.15
CA GLY A 64 10.88 5.66 -3.38
C GLY A 64 11.33 6.06 -4.78
N LEU A 65 10.70 7.08 -5.37
CA LEU A 65 10.97 7.53 -6.74
C LEU A 65 12.07 8.61 -6.76
N THR A 66 12.69 8.78 -7.93
CA THR A 66 13.49 9.98 -8.21
C THR A 66 12.55 11.20 -8.38
N PRO A 67 13.04 12.44 -8.22
CA PRO A 67 12.22 13.64 -8.45
C PRO A 67 11.58 13.67 -9.84
N SER A 68 12.37 13.39 -10.90
CA SER A 68 11.87 13.31 -12.27
C SER A 68 10.91 12.14 -12.49
N GLY A 69 11.12 11.01 -11.80
CA GLY A 69 10.21 9.86 -11.83
C GLY A 69 8.85 10.16 -11.23
N ALA A 70 8.81 10.88 -10.10
CA ALA A 70 7.56 11.29 -9.46
C ALA A 70 6.77 12.29 -10.33
N VAL A 71 7.43 13.30 -10.91
CA VAL A 71 6.77 14.25 -11.82
C VAL A 71 6.15 13.52 -13.01
N ARG A 72 6.92 12.66 -13.70
CA ARG A 72 6.42 11.86 -14.83
C ARG A 72 5.25 10.96 -14.47
N LEU A 73 5.29 10.35 -13.28
CA LEU A 73 4.20 9.49 -12.81
C LEU A 73 2.91 10.30 -12.63
N ILE A 74 2.99 11.45 -11.95
CA ILE A 74 1.80 12.27 -11.72
C ILE A 74 1.30 12.90 -13.02
N ASP A 75 2.19 13.33 -13.92
CA ASP A 75 1.80 13.81 -15.26
C ASP A 75 1.03 12.74 -16.04
N ARG A 76 1.50 11.49 -15.98
CA ARG A 76 0.81 10.35 -16.61
C ARG A 76 -0.58 10.16 -16.01
N LEU A 77 -0.67 10.06 -14.68
CA LEU A 77 -1.95 9.86 -13.99
C LEU A 77 -2.94 11.00 -14.26
N GLU A 78 -2.47 12.24 -14.36
CA GLU A 78 -3.29 13.41 -14.71
C GLU A 78 -3.76 13.32 -16.17
N SER A 79 -2.88 12.94 -17.10
CA SER A 79 -3.23 12.74 -18.52
C SER A 79 -4.22 11.58 -18.74
N GLU A 80 -4.18 10.57 -17.88
CA GLU A 80 -5.13 9.44 -17.85
C GLU A 80 -6.45 9.81 -17.13
N GLY A 81 -6.55 11.04 -16.60
CA GLY A 81 -7.75 11.54 -15.91
C GLY A 81 -8.00 10.89 -14.55
N LEU A 82 -6.97 10.34 -13.91
CA LEU A 82 -7.07 9.64 -12.61
C LEU A 82 -6.77 10.55 -11.43
N VAL A 83 -5.96 11.59 -11.63
CA VAL A 83 -5.67 12.59 -10.60
C VAL A 83 -5.81 13.99 -11.17
N VAL A 84 -5.93 14.97 -10.29
CA VAL A 84 -5.87 16.39 -10.64
C VAL A 84 -4.96 17.14 -9.67
N ARG A 85 -4.25 18.14 -10.17
CA ARG A 85 -3.43 19.05 -9.34
C ARG A 85 -4.20 20.31 -8.98
N GLY A 86 -4.53 20.45 -7.71
CA GLY A 86 -5.18 21.63 -7.13
C GLY A 86 -4.23 22.54 -6.34
N PRO A 87 -4.68 23.74 -5.94
CA PRO A 87 -4.00 24.52 -4.92
C PRO A 87 -3.97 23.72 -3.61
N GLY A 88 -2.80 23.66 -2.98
CA GLY A 88 -2.63 23.08 -1.65
C GLY A 88 -3.13 24.02 -0.56
N THR A 89 -3.13 23.52 0.68
CA THR A 89 -3.64 24.24 1.86
C THR A 89 -2.95 25.58 2.12
N ASP A 90 -1.70 25.75 1.69
CA ASP A 90 -0.91 26.99 1.82
C ASP A 90 -0.85 27.84 0.54
N GLY A 91 -1.53 27.42 -0.53
CA GLY A 91 -1.55 28.08 -1.84
C GLY A 91 -0.22 28.07 -2.62
N ARG A 92 0.89 27.66 -1.99
CA ARG A 92 2.23 27.57 -2.62
C ARG A 92 2.52 26.18 -3.13
N THR A 93 1.90 25.19 -2.51
CA THR A 93 2.08 23.79 -2.85
C THR A 93 0.96 23.32 -3.77
N ARG A 94 1.23 22.40 -4.71
CA ARG A 94 0.17 21.75 -5.50
C ARG A 94 -0.18 20.42 -4.86
N ALA A 95 -1.42 20.30 -4.42
CA ALA A 95 -1.98 19.07 -3.88
C ALA A 95 -2.47 18.17 -5.03
N ILE A 96 -2.33 16.86 -4.86
CA ILE A 96 -2.79 15.85 -5.81
C ILE A 96 -4.00 15.17 -5.20
N THR A 97 -5.14 15.22 -5.89
CA THR A 97 -6.36 14.51 -5.46
C THR A 97 -6.81 13.55 -6.54
N LEU A 98 -7.52 12.49 -6.14
CA LEU A 98 -8.16 11.59 -7.10
C LEU A 98 -9.32 12.33 -7.78
N THR A 99 -9.51 12.07 -9.07
CA THR A 99 -10.78 12.35 -9.75
C THR A 99 -11.81 11.28 -9.40
N ASP A 100 -13.06 11.44 -9.81
CA ASP A 100 -14.07 10.38 -9.66
C ASP A 100 -13.63 9.07 -10.34
N ARG A 101 -13.01 9.18 -11.52
CA ARG A 101 -12.42 8.03 -12.24
C ARG A 101 -11.26 7.42 -11.45
N GLY A 102 -10.39 8.24 -10.86
CA GLY A 102 -9.28 7.80 -10.02
C GLY A 102 -9.73 7.09 -8.75
N ALA A 103 -10.76 7.61 -8.08
CA ALA A 103 -11.36 7.01 -6.90
C ALA A 103 -12.01 5.66 -7.24
N ALA A 104 -12.77 5.58 -8.33
CA ALA A 104 -13.36 4.34 -8.82
C ALA A 104 -12.27 3.31 -9.16
N ALA A 105 -11.18 3.73 -9.81
CA ALA A 105 -10.03 2.88 -10.09
C ALA A 105 -9.39 2.37 -8.79
N ALA A 106 -9.06 3.24 -7.84
CA ALA A 106 -8.47 2.85 -6.55
C ALA A 106 -9.36 1.83 -5.79
N ALA A 107 -10.67 2.05 -5.77
CA ALA A 107 -11.61 1.10 -5.16
C ALA A 107 -11.62 -0.27 -5.90
N ALA A 108 -11.53 -0.27 -7.23
CA ALA A 108 -11.40 -1.50 -8.02
C ALA A 108 -10.09 -2.24 -7.73
N LEU A 109 -8.98 -1.52 -7.56
CA LEU A 109 -7.68 -2.07 -7.15
C LEU A 109 -7.77 -2.78 -5.80
N ALA A 110 -8.35 -2.10 -4.80
CA ALA A 110 -8.50 -2.65 -3.46
C ALA A 110 -9.33 -3.93 -3.47
N ARG A 111 -10.46 -3.95 -4.19
CA ARG A 111 -11.31 -5.14 -4.33
C ARG A 111 -10.59 -6.29 -5.03
N ALA A 112 -9.94 -6.03 -6.17
CA ALA A 112 -9.23 -7.06 -6.93
C ALA A 112 -8.08 -7.67 -6.12
N ARG A 113 -7.30 -6.83 -5.42
CA ARG A 113 -6.25 -7.30 -4.52
C ARG A 113 -6.82 -8.15 -3.40
N ARG A 114 -7.91 -7.71 -2.75
CA ARG A 114 -8.56 -8.46 -1.67
C ARG A 114 -9.01 -9.84 -2.15
N GLN A 115 -9.65 -9.91 -3.33
CA GLN A 115 -10.13 -11.17 -3.90
C GLN A 115 -8.99 -12.18 -4.14
N VAL A 116 -7.89 -11.75 -4.74
CA VAL A 116 -6.72 -12.63 -4.94
C VAL A 116 -6.19 -13.13 -3.61
N LEU A 117 -6.07 -12.26 -2.61
CA LEU A 117 -5.55 -12.63 -1.30
C LEU A 117 -6.49 -13.57 -0.54
N THR A 118 -7.80 -13.37 -0.61
CA THR A 118 -8.77 -14.28 0.03
C THR A 118 -8.70 -15.66 -0.60
N THR A 119 -8.58 -15.77 -1.93
CA THR A 119 -8.42 -17.07 -2.60
C THR A 119 -7.16 -17.82 -2.17
N MET A 120 -6.07 -17.11 -1.85
CA MET A 120 -4.84 -17.73 -1.37
C MET A 120 -4.95 -18.27 0.06
N LEU A 121 -5.96 -17.84 0.80
CA LEU A 121 -6.25 -18.26 2.17
C LEU A 121 -7.37 -19.31 2.23
N ASP A 122 -8.00 -19.63 1.09
CA ASP A 122 -9.08 -20.61 1.03
C ASP A 122 -8.64 -21.97 1.58
N GLY A 123 -9.48 -22.57 2.41
CA GLY A 123 -9.24 -23.88 3.01
C GLY A 123 -8.51 -23.87 4.36
N LEU A 124 -8.07 -22.70 4.85
CA LEU A 124 -7.56 -22.55 6.22
C LEU A 124 -8.72 -22.43 7.22
N ALA A 125 -8.64 -23.16 8.32
CA ALA A 125 -9.56 -23.04 9.45
C ALA A 125 -9.32 -21.71 10.22
N PRO A 126 -10.29 -21.23 11.01
CA PRO A 126 -10.15 -19.97 11.75
C PRO A 126 -8.90 -19.89 12.65
N ASP A 127 -8.56 -20.96 13.35
CA ASP A 127 -7.38 -21.04 14.20
C ASP A 127 -6.06 -21.08 13.41
N GLU A 128 -6.07 -21.67 12.22
CA GLU A 128 -4.95 -21.63 11.28
C GLU A 128 -4.74 -20.21 10.72
N LEU A 129 -5.82 -19.49 10.42
CA LEU A 129 -5.77 -18.08 10.00
C LEU A 129 -5.21 -17.19 11.10
N ASP A 130 -5.63 -17.39 12.35
CA ASP A 130 -5.11 -16.65 13.51
C ASP A 130 -3.59 -16.91 13.67
N THR A 131 -3.19 -18.17 13.60
CA THR A 131 -1.77 -18.57 13.69
C THR A 131 -0.96 -17.98 12.54
N LEU A 132 -1.47 -18.05 11.31
CA LEU A 132 -0.81 -17.47 10.14
C LEU A 132 -0.70 -15.94 10.27
N GLY A 133 -1.74 -15.27 10.75
CA GLY A 133 -1.75 -13.84 11.01
C GLY A 133 -0.65 -13.41 11.97
N GLU A 134 -0.47 -14.13 13.08
CA GLU A 134 0.61 -13.86 14.04
C GLU A 134 2.00 -14.02 13.39
N LEU A 135 2.22 -15.12 12.66
CA LEU A 135 3.50 -15.40 12.00
C LEU A 135 3.83 -14.34 10.94
N LEU A 136 2.85 -13.97 10.10
CA LEU A 136 2.99 -12.89 9.13
C LEU A 136 3.29 -11.56 9.80
N GLY A 137 2.65 -11.26 10.94
CA GLY A 137 2.92 -10.06 11.74
C GLY A 137 4.37 -9.99 12.22
N ARG A 138 4.91 -11.11 12.73
CA ARG A 138 6.31 -11.22 13.15
C ARG A 138 7.28 -11.01 11.98
N MET A 139 6.98 -11.62 10.84
CA MET A 139 7.76 -11.47 9.60
C MET A 139 7.74 -10.03 9.08
N MET A 140 6.57 -9.37 9.12
CA MET A 140 6.45 -7.96 8.78
C MET A 140 7.31 -7.08 9.69
N GLY A 141 7.35 -7.38 10.99
CA GLY A 141 8.25 -6.71 11.92
C GLY A 141 9.73 -6.86 11.56
N ASN A 142 10.15 -8.04 11.07
CA ASN A 142 11.51 -8.24 10.55
C ASN A 142 11.76 -7.39 9.30
N ALA A 143 10.81 -7.34 8.36
CA ALA A 143 10.92 -6.53 7.16
C ALA A 143 11.06 -5.03 7.48
N VAL A 144 10.33 -4.53 8.49
CA VAL A 144 10.46 -3.15 8.98
C VAL A 144 11.85 -2.86 9.52
N ARG A 145 12.37 -3.72 10.39
CA ARG A 145 13.72 -3.53 10.96
C ARG A 145 14.83 -3.61 9.92
N ALA A 146 14.64 -4.41 8.87
CA ALA A 146 15.63 -4.56 7.80
C ALA A 146 15.64 -3.38 6.82
N LYS A 147 14.58 -2.56 6.78
CA LYS A 147 14.46 -1.46 5.82
C LYS A 147 15.28 -0.24 6.25
N THR A 148 15.87 0.45 5.28
CA THR A 148 16.41 1.81 5.43
C THR A 148 15.47 2.83 4.82
N GLY A 149 15.39 4.05 5.39
CA GLY A 149 14.56 5.14 4.84
C GLY A 149 13.12 5.23 5.35
N GLY A 150 12.81 4.66 6.52
CA GLY A 150 11.63 5.00 7.32
C GLY A 150 10.52 3.93 7.41
N ALA A 151 9.51 4.24 8.23
CA ALA A 151 8.43 3.38 8.73
C ALA A 151 7.51 2.69 7.70
N TRP A 152 7.64 2.98 6.41
CA TRP A 152 6.59 2.74 5.41
C TRP A 152 6.93 1.59 4.48
N ILE A 153 6.19 0.49 4.55
CA ILE A 153 6.42 -0.69 3.67
C ILE A 153 5.22 -0.98 2.79
N CYS A 154 4.02 -0.89 3.35
CA CYS A 154 2.80 -1.33 2.69
C CYS A 154 2.20 -0.19 1.85
N ARG A 155 2.65 -0.05 0.61
CA ARG A 155 2.17 0.93 -0.38
C ARG A 155 0.86 0.55 -1.09
N LEU A 156 0.30 -0.61 -0.75
CA LEU A 156 -0.97 -1.18 -1.25
C LEU A 156 -1.82 -1.68 -0.06
N CYS A 157 -1.64 -1.06 1.10
CA CYS A 157 -2.29 -1.51 2.33
C CYS A 157 -3.76 -1.11 2.34
N ASP A 158 -4.59 -1.94 2.96
CA ASP A 158 -5.93 -1.59 3.41
C ASP A 158 -5.78 -1.33 4.91
N LEU A 159 -5.83 -0.05 5.32
CA LEU A 159 -5.51 0.32 6.70
C LEU A 159 -6.58 -0.11 7.69
N THR A 160 -7.81 -0.24 7.21
CA THR A 160 -8.97 -0.71 7.97
C THR A 160 -8.86 -2.21 8.24
N ALA A 161 -8.54 -3.01 7.22
CA ALA A 161 -8.31 -4.45 7.38
C ALA A 161 -7.09 -4.77 8.27
N CYS A 162 -6.09 -3.88 8.29
CA CYS A 162 -4.95 -3.96 9.21
C CYS A 162 -5.22 -3.32 10.58
N GLU A 163 -6.43 -2.82 10.81
CA GLU A 163 -6.90 -2.26 12.09
C GLU A 163 -5.88 -1.26 12.66
N ARG A 164 -5.37 -0.41 11.77
CA ARG A 164 -4.27 0.48 12.10
C ARG A 164 -4.67 1.52 13.14
N ALA A 165 -5.91 1.99 13.07
CA ALA A 165 -6.47 2.91 14.06
C ALA A 165 -6.44 2.32 15.48
N ASP A 166 -6.58 0.99 15.60
CA ASP A 166 -6.57 0.26 16.87
C ASP A 166 -5.17 -0.18 17.31
N GLY A 167 -4.12 0.22 16.58
CA GLY A 167 -2.73 -0.15 16.90
C GLY A 167 -2.39 -1.62 16.61
N ARG A 168 -3.22 -2.35 15.87
CA ARG A 168 -2.99 -3.78 15.54
C ARG A 168 -2.15 -3.99 14.27
N CYS A 169 -1.91 -2.94 13.48
CA CYS A 169 -1.09 -3.02 12.28
C CYS A 169 0.37 -3.41 12.60
N PRO A 170 0.86 -4.60 12.17
CA PRO A 170 2.18 -5.09 12.56
C PRO A 170 3.32 -4.21 12.01
N ALA A 171 3.14 -3.63 10.82
CA ALA A 171 4.12 -2.71 10.25
C ALA A 171 4.21 -1.40 11.04
N ALA A 172 3.07 -0.82 11.41
CA ALA A 172 3.02 0.44 12.16
C ALA A 172 3.60 0.26 13.57
N THR A 173 3.24 -0.82 14.25
CA THR A 173 3.73 -1.13 15.60
C THR A 173 5.24 -1.41 15.59
N ALA A 174 5.74 -2.18 14.61
CA ALA A 174 7.17 -2.40 14.47
C ALA A 174 7.93 -1.11 14.13
N ALA A 175 7.36 -0.24 13.29
CA ALA A 175 7.98 1.02 12.92
C ALA A 175 8.04 2.01 14.10
N LEU A 176 6.98 2.10 14.91
CA LEU A 176 6.98 2.89 16.13
C LEU A 176 8.05 2.39 17.10
N ALA A 177 8.14 1.08 17.30
CA ALA A 177 9.15 0.48 18.18
C ALA A 177 10.59 0.70 17.69
N HIS A 178 10.82 0.70 16.38
CA HIS A 178 12.16 0.79 15.80
C HIS A 178 12.64 2.22 15.55
N TYR A 179 11.77 3.09 15.01
CA TYR A 179 12.13 4.45 14.60
C TYR A 179 11.58 5.53 15.54
N GLY A 180 10.67 5.20 16.46
CA GLY A 180 10.03 6.18 17.35
C GLY A 180 9.03 7.12 16.67
N VAL A 181 8.64 6.85 15.42
CA VAL A 181 7.78 7.73 14.62
C VAL A 181 6.35 7.17 14.58
N ARG A 182 5.33 7.99 14.89
CA ARG A 182 3.94 7.60 14.69
C ARG A 182 3.53 7.79 13.23
N ALA A 183 2.46 7.11 12.82
CA ALA A 183 1.93 7.24 11.47
C ALA A 183 1.63 8.70 11.08
N ALA A 184 0.99 9.42 12.01
CA ALA A 184 0.61 10.82 11.84
C ALA A 184 1.82 11.76 11.63
N ASP A 185 2.96 11.48 12.27
CA ASP A 185 4.13 12.36 12.27
C ASP A 185 4.88 12.36 10.92
N ALA A 186 4.57 11.43 10.01
CA ALA A 186 5.15 11.42 8.66
C ALA A 186 4.22 11.99 7.58
N GLY A 187 3.15 12.69 7.96
CA GLY A 187 2.19 13.28 7.02
C GLY A 187 1.26 12.25 6.39
N ILE A 188 0.87 11.24 7.17
CA ILE A 188 -0.10 10.22 6.79
C ILE A 188 -1.35 10.40 7.63
N ALA A 189 -2.48 10.51 6.95
CA ALA A 189 -3.77 10.65 7.59
C ALA A 189 -4.05 9.42 8.47
N PRO A 190 -4.69 9.59 9.64
CA PRO A 190 -5.23 8.45 10.36
C PRO A 190 -6.19 7.67 9.44
N ALA A 191 -6.24 6.34 9.58
CA ALA A 191 -7.21 5.54 8.83
C ALA A 191 -8.63 6.07 9.12
N PRO A 192 -9.53 6.11 8.12
CA PRO A 192 -10.93 6.44 8.37
C PRO A 192 -11.49 5.46 9.41
N GLY A 193 -12.27 5.97 10.36
CA GLY A 193 -12.91 5.14 11.38
C GLY A 193 -13.93 4.18 10.74
N PRO A 194 -14.33 3.11 11.45
CA PRO A 194 -15.29 2.12 10.93
C PRO A 194 -16.66 2.72 10.56
N ASP A 195 -16.95 3.95 10.98
CA ASP A 195 -18.21 4.68 10.77
C ASP A 195 -18.13 5.85 9.76
N GLN A 196 -17.09 5.92 8.93
CA GLN A 196 -17.04 6.89 7.81
C GLN A 196 -17.46 6.22 6.48
N PRO A 197 -18.39 6.83 5.71
CA PRO A 197 -18.92 6.25 4.47
C PRO A 197 -17.88 6.12 3.35
#